data_AF-W7TMM3-F1
#
_entry.id   AF-W7TMM3-F1
#
_cell.length_a   1.000
_cell.length_b   1.000
_cell.length_c   1.000
_cell.angle_alpha   90.00
_cell.angle_beta   90.00
_cell.angle_gamma   90.00
#
_symmetry.space_group_name_H-M   'P 1'
#
loop_
_entity.id
_entity.type
_entity.pdbx_description
1 polymer ?
#
loop_
_entity_poly.entity_id
_entity_poly.type
_entity_poly.pdbx_seq_one_letter_code
_entity_poly.pdbx_strand_id
1 'polypeptide(L)'
;MGSDDGFFSRTLEGAMTGASVGAVAGTMSGFWNSAGIRFNREQVARQVLPTIYKNLGYLAGVGASYRAGEALMETWTGKEGAVVNTAFGGAVSGAFIGFRSGHPTVMVATAGACALGCVAIHLNGNKFA
;
A
#
# COMPACT_ATOMS: atom_id res chain seq x y z
N MET A 1 9.92 26.05 -12.09
CA MET A 1 8.80 25.85 -11.13
C MET A 1 7.82 24.91 -11.80
N GLY A 2 7.72 23.65 -11.36
CA GLY A 2 6.89 22.63 -12.02
C GLY A 2 7.11 21.16 -11.62
N SER A 3 7.86 20.89 -10.54
CA SER A 3 8.10 19.52 -10.04
C SER A 3 7.06 19.02 -9.02
N ASP A 4 6.31 19.93 -8.40
CA ASP A 4 5.50 19.59 -7.23
C ASP A 4 4.13 18.97 -7.58
N ASP A 5 3.56 19.36 -8.73
CA ASP A 5 2.27 18.80 -9.18
C ASP A 5 2.38 17.30 -9.52
N GLY A 6 3.55 16.87 -10.01
CA GLY A 6 3.80 15.46 -10.35
C GLY A 6 3.97 14.55 -9.13
N PHE A 7 4.66 15.04 -8.08
CA PHE A 7 4.87 14.27 -6.85
C PHE A 7 3.57 14.08 -6.08
N PHE A 8 2.80 15.16 -5.89
CA PHE A 8 1.52 15.11 -5.18
C PHE A 8 0.51 14.26 -5.95
N SER A 9 0.41 14.44 -7.27
CA SER A 9 -0.49 13.66 -8.13
C SER A 9 -0.19 12.16 -8.08
N ARG A 10 1.09 11.75 -8.19
CA ARG A 10 1.47 10.32 -8.07
C ARG A 10 1.23 9.76 -6.68
N THR A 11 1.48 10.55 -5.64
CA THR A 11 1.19 10.14 -4.26
C THR A 11 -0.30 9.94 -4.03
N LEU A 12 -1.14 10.84 -4.58
CA LEU A 12 -2.59 10.73 -4.54
C LEU A 12 -3.10 9.51 -5.32
N GLU A 13 -2.54 9.23 -6.49
CA GLU A 13 -2.84 8.02 -7.28
C GLU A 13 -2.51 6.75 -6.49
N GLY A 14 -1.34 6.72 -5.85
CA GLY A 14 -0.96 5.64 -4.93
C GLY A 14 -1.93 5.50 -3.76
N ALA A 15 -2.33 6.61 -3.15
CA ALA A 15 -3.29 6.62 -2.06
C ALA A 15 -4.67 6.10 -2.50
N MET A 16 -5.16 6.49 -3.67
CA MET A 16 -6.44 6.03 -4.22
C MET A 16 -6.42 4.54 -4.54
N THR A 17 -5.31 4.05 -5.13
CA THR A 17 -5.11 2.62 -5.40
C THR A 17 -5.05 1.82 -4.10
N GLY A 18 -4.34 2.35 -3.10
CA GLY A 18 -4.31 1.75 -1.76
C GLY A 18 -5.67 1.75 -1.08
N ALA A 19 -6.45 2.84 -1.21
CA ALA A 19 -7.78 2.98 -0.65
C ALA A 19 -8.77 1.99 -1.28
N SER A 20 -8.73 1.78 -2.60
CA SER A 20 -9.60 0.83 -3.28
C SER A 20 -9.32 -0.61 -2.85
N VAL A 21 -8.04 -1.01 -2.80
CA VAL A 21 -7.63 -2.32 -2.27
C VAL A 21 -8.03 -2.45 -0.79
N GLY A 22 -7.89 -1.38 0.00
CA GLY A 22 -8.27 -1.36 1.41
C GLY A 22 -9.76 -1.45 1.67
N ALA A 23 -10.59 -0.87 0.80
CA ALA A 23 -12.03 -1.05 0.84
C ALA A 23 -12.41 -2.52 0.58
N VAL A 24 -11.79 -3.16 -0.41
CA VAL A 24 -12.04 -4.58 -0.72
C VAL A 24 -11.56 -5.48 0.43
N ALA A 25 -10.33 -5.30 0.89
CA ALA A 25 -9.76 -6.10 1.98
C ALA A 25 -10.52 -5.90 3.30
N GLY A 26 -10.93 -4.67 3.61
CA GLY A 26 -11.78 -4.33 4.74
C GLY A 26 -13.15 -4.99 4.66
N THR A 27 -13.76 -4.99 3.48
CA THR A 27 -15.06 -5.63 3.24
C THR A 27 -14.94 -7.14 3.42
N MET A 28 -13.96 -7.79 2.79
CA MET A 28 -13.70 -9.23 2.95
C MET A 28 -13.41 -9.62 4.39
N SER A 29 -12.56 -8.86 5.09
CA SER A 29 -12.23 -9.10 6.50
C SER A 29 -13.47 -8.96 7.39
N GLY A 30 -14.32 -7.97 7.10
CA GLY A 30 -15.60 -7.76 7.76
C GLY A 30 -16.56 -8.94 7.54
N PHE A 31 -16.67 -9.44 6.30
CA PHE A 31 -17.50 -10.60 5.98
C PHE A 31 -17.01 -11.89 6.64
N TRP A 32 -15.71 -12.18 6.59
CA TRP A 32 -15.16 -13.40 7.21
C TRP A 32 -15.24 -13.37 8.74
N ASN A 33 -15.01 -12.23 9.38
CA ASN A 33 -15.23 -12.10 10.83
C ASN A 33 -16.71 -12.07 11.22
N SER A 34 -17.63 -11.89 10.27
CA SER A 34 -19.07 -11.93 10.50
C SER A 34 -19.70 -13.30 10.26
N ALA A 35 -18.88 -14.35 10.01
CA ALA A 35 -19.34 -15.73 9.88
C ALA A 35 -19.93 -16.24 11.22
N GLY A 36 -21.20 -15.91 11.45
CA GLY A 36 -21.94 -16.19 12.70
C GLY A 36 -22.87 -15.07 13.14
N ILE A 37 -22.82 -13.88 12.53
CA ILE A 37 -23.60 -12.70 12.92
C ILE A 37 -24.82 -12.57 12.00
N ARG A 38 -26.04 -12.60 12.57
CA ARG A 38 -27.25 -12.20 11.85
C ARG A 38 -27.04 -10.78 11.34
N PHE A 39 -27.17 -10.53 10.03
CA PHE A 39 -27.00 -9.21 9.41
C PHE A 39 -27.97 -8.18 10.02
N ASN A 40 -27.59 -7.61 11.15
CA ASN A 40 -28.25 -6.48 11.79
C ASN A 40 -27.47 -5.22 11.41
N ARG A 41 -28.16 -4.22 10.84
CA ARG A 41 -27.54 -2.94 10.42
C ARG A 41 -26.68 -2.33 11.53
N GLU A 42 -27.08 -2.48 12.78
CA GLU A 42 -26.35 -1.94 13.93
C GLU A 42 -25.01 -2.64 14.19
N GLN A 43 -24.94 -3.97 13.99
CA GLN A 43 -23.69 -4.73 14.14
C GLN A 43 -22.73 -4.48 12.97
N VAL A 44 -23.27 -4.36 11.75
CA VAL A 44 -22.48 -3.95 10.57
C VAL A 44 -21.89 -2.55 10.79
N ALA A 45 -22.68 -1.60 11.30
CA ALA A 45 -22.22 -0.25 11.61
C ALA A 45 -21.15 -0.21 12.70
N ARG A 46 -21.27 -1.03 13.75
CA ARG A 46 -20.34 -1.02 14.89
C ARG A 46 -19.09 -1.88 14.70
N GLN A 47 -19.12 -2.93 13.88
CA GLN A 47 -18.00 -3.89 13.78
C GLN A 47 -17.35 -3.91 12.39
N VAL A 48 -18.15 -3.82 11.32
CA VAL A 48 -17.66 -3.95 9.95
C VAL A 48 -17.14 -2.61 9.41
N LEU A 49 -17.92 -1.53 9.58
CA LEU A 49 -17.55 -0.20 9.10
C LEU A 49 -16.22 0.33 9.67
N PRO A 50 -15.93 0.24 10.99
CA PRO A 50 -14.65 0.66 11.52
C PRO A 50 -13.47 -0.16 10.96
N THR A 51 -13.68 -1.44 10.71
CA THR A 51 -12.67 -2.33 10.10
C THR A 51 -12.40 -1.94 8.65
N ILE A 52 -13.45 -1.61 7.89
CA ILE A 52 -13.33 -1.09 6.52
C ILE A 52 -12.56 0.23 6.52
N TYR A 53 -12.96 1.22 7.33
CA TYR A 53 -12.28 2.51 7.38
C TYR A 53 -10.82 2.40 7.83
N LYS A 54 -10.55 1.55 8.82
CA LYS A 54 -9.19 1.27 9.29
C LYS A 54 -8.33 0.69 8.18
N ASN A 55 -8.82 -0.32 7.46
CA ASN A 55 -8.08 -0.96 6.37
C ASN A 55 -7.94 -0.05 5.15
N LEU A 56 -8.97 0.73 4.83
CA LEU A 56 -8.96 1.74 3.77
C LEU A 56 -7.88 2.79 4.04
N GLY A 57 -7.90 3.42 5.21
CA GLY A 57 -6.91 4.45 5.56
C GLY A 57 -5.50 3.87 5.64
N TYR A 58 -5.35 2.66 6.18
CA TYR A 58 -4.06 2.01 6.28
C TYR A 58 -3.46 1.69 4.91
N LEU A 59 -4.22 1.04 4.02
CA LEU A 59 -3.73 0.68 2.70
C LEU A 59 -3.59 1.89 1.77
N ALA A 60 -4.39 2.94 1.96
CA ALA A 60 -4.14 4.24 1.32
C ALA A 60 -2.76 4.81 1.72
N GLY A 61 -2.40 4.76 3.01
CA GLY A 61 -1.07 5.16 3.48
C GLY A 61 0.06 4.30 2.91
N VAL A 62 -0.15 2.99 2.78
CA VAL A 62 0.80 2.07 2.13
C VAL A 62 1.00 2.45 0.65
N GLY A 63 -0.07 2.70 -0.09
CA GLY A 63 0.02 3.11 -1.49
C GLY A 63 0.66 4.49 -1.69
N ALA A 64 0.35 5.44 -0.82
CA ALA A 64 0.97 6.77 -0.81
C ALA A 64 2.47 6.68 -0.53
N SER A 65 2.87 5.92 0.50
CA SER A 65 4.28 5.74 0.88
C SER A 65 5.08 5.00 -0.20
N TYR A 66 4.47 4.05 -0.92
CA TYR A 66 5.07 3.42 -2.09
C TYR A 66 5.41 4.46 -3.17
N ARG A 67 4.43 5.24 -3.62
CA ARG A 67 4.63 6.24 -4.70
C ARG A 67 5.56 7.38 -4.28
N ALA A 68 5.49 7.81 -3.02
CA ALA A 68 6.41 8.78 -2.46
C ALA A 68 7.85 8.26 -2.44
N GLY A 69 8.07 7.00 -2.02
CA GLY A 69 9.37 6.35 -2.05
C GLY A 69 9.91 6.19 -3.47
N GLU A 70 9.07 5.73 -4.41
CA GLU A 70 9.41 5.60 -5.83
C GLU A 70 9.85 6.95 -6.42
N ALA A 71 9.09 8.02 -6.17
CA ALA A 71 9.39 9.35 -6.68
C ALA A 71 10.67 9.95 -6.05
N LEU A 72 10.91 9.71 -4.76
CA LEU A 72 12.16 10.10 -4.11
C LEU A 72 13.35 9.38 -4.75
N MET A 73 13.27 8.07 -4.98
CA MET A 73 14.39 7.34 -5.59
C MET A 73 14.58 7.74 -7.06
N GLU A 74 13.51 8.04 -7.78
CA GLU A 74 13.56 8.50 -9.17
C GLU A 74 14.32 9.83 -9.31
N THR A 75 14.26 10.71 -8.30
CA THR A 75 15.10 11.93 -8.30
C THR A 75 16.60 11.64 -8.23
N TRP A 76 17.00 10.45 -7.76
CA TRP A 76 18.41 10.06 -7.60
C TRP A 76 18.89 9.16 -8.75
N THR A 77 18.11 8.15 -9.14
CA THR A 77 18.53 7.19 -10.18
C THR A 77 18.02 7.56 -11.57
N GLY A 78 17.14 8.55 -11.68
CA GLY A 78 16.40 8.82 -12.91
C GLY A 78 15.51 7.65 -13.33
N LYS A 79 15.07 7.68 -14.60
CA LYS A 79 14.16 6.70 -15.20
C LYS A 79 14.81 5.36 -15.55
N GLU A 80 16.12 5.34 -15.75
CA GLU A 80 16.85 4.10 -16.05
C GLU A 80 16.91 3.16 -14.82
N GLY A 81 16.80 3.72 -13.61
CA GLY A 81 16.70 2.98 -12.36
C GLY A 81 15.30 2.44 -12.03
N ALA A 82 14.39 2.25 -12.99
CA ALA A 82 12.99 1.91 -12.73
C ALA A 82 12.79 0.71 -11.78
N VAL A 83 13.63 -0.34 -11.91
CA VAL A 83 13.61 -1.51 -11.02
C VAL A 83 14.01 -1.12 -9.59
N VAL A 84 15.03 -0.27 -9.45
CA VAL A 84 15.53 0.21 -8.15
C VAL A 84 14.52 1.16 -7.49
N ASN A 85 13.88 2.04 -8.27
CA ASN A 85 12.81 2.92 -7.80
C ASN A 85 11.62 2.12 -7.27
N THR A 86 11.24 1.09 -8.01
CA THR A 86 10.16 0.16 -7.65
C THR A 86 10.53 -0.63 -6.38
N ALA A 87 11.78 -1.12 -6.29
CA ALA A 87 12.28 -1.81 -5.09
C ALA A 87 12.25 -0.88 -3.87
N PHE A 88 12.67 0.38 -4.03
CA PHE A 88 12.71 1.35 -2.95
C PHE A 88 11.31 1.76 -2.48
N GLY A 89 10.38 2.04 -3.40
CA GLY A 89 8.97 2.25 -3.07
C GLY A 89 8.37 1.04 -2.32
N GLY A 90 8.70 -0.18 -2.77
CA GLY A 90 8.33 -1.42 -2.09
C GLY A 90 8.91 -1.52 -0.67
N ALA A 91 10.17 -1.15 -0.48
CA ALA A 91 10.82 -1.14 0.83
C ALA A 91 10.20 -0.12 1.78
N VAL A 92 9.93 1.11 1.31
CA VAL A 92 9.33 2.19 2.12
C VAL A 92 7.90 1.82 2.56
N SER A 93 7.09 1.31 1.64
CA SER A 93 5.73 0.85 1.95
C SER A 93 5.72 -0.37 2.87
N GLY A 94 6.64 -1.32 2.68
CA GLY A 94 6.83 -2.47 3.58
C GLY A 94 7.32 -2.04 4.97
N ALA A 95 8.20 -1.05 5.07
CA ALA A 95 8.61 -0.48 6.34
C ALA A 95 7.44 0.23 7.05
N PHE A 96 6.60 0.96 6.30
CA PHE A 96 5.36 1.55 6.85
C PHE A 96 4.41 0.48 7.40
N ILE A 97 4.30 -0.67 6.72
CA ILE A 97 3.50 -1.80 7.21
C ILE A 97 4.04 -2.30 8.54
N GLY A 98 5.34 -2.62 8.59
CA GLY A 98 5.97 -3.23 9.75
C GLY A 98 6.20 -2.26 10.91
N PHE A 99 6.29 -0.95 10.68
CA PHE A 99 6.37 0.06 11.74
C PHE A 99 5.21 -0.07 12.74
N ARG A 100 4.01 -0.39 12.23
CA ARG A 100 2.81 -0.61 13.07
C ARG A 100 2.92 -1.82 14.00
N SER A 101 3.77 -2.80 13.68
CA SER A 101 3.96 -3.98 14.53
C SER A 101 4.78 -3.70 15.79
N GLY A 102 5.49 -2.57 15.86
CA GLY A 102 6.39 -2.25 16.98
C GLY A 102 7.66 -3.11 17.03
N HIS A 103 7.84 -4.06 16.11
CA HIS A 103 8.99 -4.94 16.06
C HIS A 103 9.91 -4.60 14.87
N PRO A 104 11.18 -4.25 15.12
CA PRO A 104 12.10 -3.89 14.04
C PRO A 104 12.37 -5.05 13.07
N THR A 105 12.33 -6.29 13.56
CA THR A 105 12.48 -7.49 12.74
C THR A 105 11.36 -7.64 11.72
N VAL A 106 10.11 -7.39 12.14
CA VAL A 106 8.95 -7.41 11.25
C VAL A 106 9.05 -6.29 10.22
N MET A 107 9.50 -5.10 10.63
CA MET A 107 9.74 -3.97 9.72
C MET A 107 10.74 -4.28 8.60
N VAL A 108 11.87 -4.90 8.94
CA VAL A 108 12.88 -5.29 7.93
C VAL A 108 12.35 -6.41 7.04
N ALA A 109 11.66 -7.41 7.62
CA ALA A 109 11.09 -8.51 6.86
C ALA A 109 10.03 -8.03 5.85
N THR A 110 9.12 -7.15 6.26
CA THR A 110 8.08 -6.60 5.38
C THR A 110 8.67 -5.67 4.33
N ALA A 111 9.66 -4.84 4.68
CA ALA A 111 10.39 -4.02 3.71
C ALA A 111 11.06 -4.88 2.62
N GLY A 112 11.78 -5.92 3.01
CA GLY A 112 12.43 -6.83 2.07
C GLY A 112 11.44 -7.60 1.19
N ALA A 113 10.39 -8.17 1.79
CA ALA A 113 9.36 -8.91 1.06
C ALA A 113 8.62 -8.03 0.05
N CYS A 114 8.23 -6.81 0.44
CA CYS A 114 7.57 -5.86 -0.45
C CYS A 114 8.49 -5.37 -1.58
N ALA A 115 9.76 -5.07 -1.27
CA ALA A 115 10.74 -4.69 -2.29
C ALA A 115 10.91 -5.78 -3.36
N LEU A 116 11.12 -7.03 -2.93
CA LEU A 116 11.26 -8.17 -3.84
C LEU A 116 9.97 -8.45 -4.63
N GLY A 117 8.82 -8.37 -3.98
CA GLY A 117 7.52 -8.55 -4.63
C GLY A 117 7.29 -7.50 -5.72
N CYS A 118 7.56 -6.24 -5.44
CA CYS A 118 7.43 -5.14 -6.41
C CYS A 118 8.39 -5.31 -7.59
N VAL A 119 9.64 -5.71 -7.34
CA VAL A 119 10.61 -6.02 -8.40
C VAL A 119 10.12 -7.18 -9.27
N ALA A 120 9.62 -8.25 -8.67
CA ALA A 120 9.09 -9.40 -9.40
C ALA A 120 7.87 -9.02 -10.25
N ILE A 121 6.98 -8.16 -9.76
CA ILE A 121 5.85 -7.63 -10.52
C ILE A 121 6.34 -6.77 -11.68
N HIS A 122 7.30 -5.88 -11.45
CA HIS A 122 7.85 -5.00 -12.49
C HIS A 122 8.50 -5.81 -13.63
N LEU A 123 9.32 -6.81 -13.27
CA LEU A 123 9.99 -7.69 -14.24
C LEU A 123 9.01 -8.57 -15.03
N ASN A 124 7.91 -9.01 -14.41
CA ASN A 124 6.89 -9.81 -15.10
C ASN A 124 5.91 -8.93 -15.90
N GLY A 125 5.57 -7.74 -15.43
CA GLY A 125 4.71 -6.79 -16.15
C GLY A 125 5.32 -6.40 -17.50
N ASN A 126 6.63 -6.18 -17.56
CA ASN A 126 7.35 -5.89 -18.81
C ASN A 126 7.39 -7.06 -19.81
N LYS A 127 6.99 -8.29 -19.42
CA LYS A 127 6.87 -9.42 -20.35
C LYS A 127 5.49 -9.50 -21.00
N PHE A 128 4.49 -8.80 -20.46
CA PHE A 128 3.11 -8.82 -20.93
C PHE A 128 2.64 -7.48 -21.52
N ALA A 129 3.52 -6.48 -21.55
CA ALA A 129 3.33 -5.19 -22.23
C ALA A 129 4.08 -5.19 -23.57
#